data_AF-A0A2U9NZ52-F1
#
_entry.id   AF-A0A2U9NZ52-F1
#
_cell.length_a   1.000
_cell.length_b   1.000
_cell.length_c   1.000
_cell.angle_alpha   90.00
_cell.angle_beta   90.00
_cell.angle_gamma   90.00
#
_symmetry.space_group_name_H-M   'P 1'
#
loop_
_entity.id
_entity.type
_entity.pdbx_description
1 polymer ?
#
loop_
_entity_poly.entity_id
_entity_poly.type
_entity_poly.pdbx_seq_one_letter_code
_entity_poly.pdbx_strand_id
1 'polypeptide(L)' 'MPGFTRGFRLRTPDGDVYDGARFPSGRYYVIDHPERGLATAATSLEALLEKMPEASIEWDGDGQPPDDEPE' A
#
# COMPACT_ATOMS: atom_id res chain seq x y z
N MET A 1 7.69 -17.04 -10.41
CA MET A 1 7.11 -17.20 -9.05
C MET A 1 5.80 -16.44 -9.02
N PRO A 2 4.67 -17.00 -8.54
CA PRO A 2 3.52 -16.18 -8.22
C PRO A 2 3.97 -15.19 -7.14
N GLY A 3 3.98 -13.90 -7.46
CA GLY A 3 4.52 -12.87 -6.56
C GLY A 3 3.81 -12.90 -5.21
N PHE A 4 4.49 -12.51 -4.15
CA PHE A 4 3.84 -12.24 -2.87
C PHE A 4 3.20 -10.85 -2.89
N THR A 5 2.22 -10.63 -2.01
CA THR A 5 1.66 -9.30 -1.76
C THR A 5 2.75 -8.36 -1.26
N ARG A 6 2.89 -7.17 -1.86
CA ARG A 6 3.80 -6.11 -1.36
C ARG A 6 3.01 -5.16 -0.48
N GLY A 7 3.41 -5.03 0.79
CA GLY A 7 2.81 -4.07 1.72
C GLY A 7 3.24 -2.63 1.43
N PHE A 8 2.41 -1.69 1.89
CA PHE A 8 2.70 -0.26 1.85
C PHE A 8 1.92 0.49 2.93
N ARG A 9 2.35 1.70 3.25
CA ARG A 9 1.59 2.66 4.06
C ARG A 9 1.03 3.76 3.17
N LEU A 10 -0.28 4.01 3.28
CA LEU A 10 -0.95 5.15 2.67
C LEU A 10 -1.01 6.29 3.68
N ARG A 11 -0.45 7.45 3.33
CA ARG A 11 -0.49 8.66 4.17
C ARG A 11 -1.44 9.68 3.56
N THR A 12 -2.41 10.16 4.34
CA THR A 12 -3.32 11.24 3.91
C THR A 12 -2.73 12.62 4.20
N PRO A 13 -3.24 13.70 3.57
CA PRO A 13 -2.82 15.07 3.87
C PRO A 13 -3.04 15.48 5.33
N ASP A 14 -4.06 14.92 5.97
CA ASP A 14 -4.40 15.18 7.37
C ASP A 14 -3.45 14.47 8.37
N GLY A 15 -2.53 13.64 7.86
CA GLY A 15 -1.52 12.94 8.63
C GLY A 15 -1.92 11.53 9.08
N ASP A 16 -3.08 11.03 8.65
CA ASP A 16 -3.47 9.64 8.92
C ASP A 16 -2.61 8.68 8.12
N VAL A 17 -2.45 7.48 8.68
CA VAL A 17 -1.68 6.41 8.06
C VAL A 17 -2.52 5.14 8.05
N TYR A 18 -2.64 4.53 6.87
CA TYR A 18 -3.39 3.30 6.66
C TYR A 18 -2.50 2.20 6.09
N ASP A 19 -2.72 0.97 6.53
CA ASP A 19 -2.03 -0.19 5.99
C ASP A 19 -2.65 -0.62 4.66
N GLY A 20 -1.78 -0.90 3.69
CA GLY A 20 -2.18 -1.30 2.36
C GLY A 20 -1.33 -2.41 1.77
N ALA A 21 -1.86 -3.00 0.71
CA ALA A 21 -1.27 -4.16 0.04
C ALA A 21 -1.51 -4.13 -1.47
N ARG A 22 -0.44 -4.33 -2.25
CA ARG A 22 -0.52 -4.62 -3.68
C ARG A 22 -0.43 -6.12 -3.91
N PHE A 23 -1.47 -6.68 -4.53
CA PHE A 23 -1.53 -8.10 -4.87
C PHE A 23 -0.92 -8.36 -6.26
N PRO A 24 -0.49 -9.60 -6.54
CA PRO A 24 0.05 -9.98 -7.86
C PRO A 24 -0.91 -9.76 -9.02
N SER A 25 -2.22 -9.72 -8.74
CA SER A 25 -3.26 -9.38 -9.70
C SER A 25 -3.24 -7.91 -10.15
N GLY A 26 -2.39 -7.07 -9.55
CA GLY A 26 -2.37 -5.63 -9.76
C GLY A 26 -3.41 -4.89 -8.92
N ARG A 27 -4.21 -5.59 -8.10
CA ARG A 27 -5.19 -4.98 -7.21
C ARG A 27 -4.55 -4.41 -5.95
N TYR A 28 -5.15 -3.35 -5.45
CA TYR A 28 -4.72 -2.62 -4.27
C TYR A 28 -5.82 -2.66 -3.21
N TYR A 29 -5.42 -2.84 -1.97
CA TYR A 29 -6.29 -2.78 -0.79
C TYR A 29 -5.69 -1.82 0.23
N VAL A 30 -6.55 -1.07 0.91
CA VAL A 30 -6.26 -0.26 2.10
C VAL A 30 -7.27 -0.67 3.18
N ILE A 31 -6.80 -0.95 4.39
CA ILE A 31 -7.61 -1.49 5.49
C ILE A 31 -7.97 -0.37 6.48
N ASP A 32 -9.14 -0.50 7.12
CA ASP A 32 -9.57 0.34 8.26
C ASP A 32 -9.65 1.86 7.98
N HIS A 33 -10.13 2.25 6.79
CA HIS A 33 -10.38 3.67 6.51
C HIS A 33 -11.71 4.11 7.15
N PRO A 34 -11.70 5.01 8.15
CA PRO A 34 -12.87 5.31 8.99
C PRO A 34 -14.08 5.80 8.19
N GLU A 35 -13.85 6.58 7.13
CA GLU A 35 -14.93 7.11 6.27
C GLU A 35 -15.37 6.18 5.13
N ARG A 36 -14.59 5.13 4.82
CA ARG A 36 -14.80 4.27 3.64
C ARG A 36 -15.09 2.81 3.99
N GLY A 37 -15.13 2.49 5.28
CA GLY A 37 -15.45 1.18 5.82
C GLY A 37 -14.22 0.30 6.02
N LEU A 38 -14.47 -1.00 6.26
CA LEU A 38 -13.46 -1.99 6.68
C LEU A 38 -12.29 -2.14 5.68
N ALA A 39 -12.52 -1.90 4.39
CA ALA A 39 -11.48 -1.90 3.38
C ALA A 39 -11.86 -1.10 2.12
N THR A 40 -10.90 -0.40 1.54
CA THR A 40 -11.00 0.20 0.21
C THR A 40 -10.20 -0.62 -0.80
N ALA A 41 -10.85 -1.08 -1.87
CA ALA A 41 -10.22 -1.84 -2.95
C ALA A 41 -10.17 -1.03 -4.26
N ALA A 42 -9.09 -1.20 -5.02
CA ALA A 42 -8.89 -0.61 -6.34
C ALA A 42 -8.19 -1.58 -7.30
N THR A 43 -8.43 -1.40 -8.60
CA THR A 43 -7.84 -2.23 -9.66
C THR A 43 -6.47 -1.75 -10.12
N SER A 44 -6.08 -0.54 -9.74
CA SER A 44 -4.76 0.04 -9.99
C SER A 44 -4.42 1.07 -8.90
N LEU A 45 -3.19 1.58 -8.91
CA LEU A 45 -2.76 2.64 -8.01
C LEU A 45 -3.49 3.95 -8.29
N GLU A 46 -3.64 4.31 -9.57
CA GLU A 46 -4.33 5.53 -9.99
C GLU A 46 -5.78 5.52 -9.48
N ALA A 47 -6.48 4.40 -9.68
CA ALA A 47 -7.85 4.23 -9.17
C ALA A 47 -7.93 4.24 -7.63
N LEU A 48 -6.84 3.91 -6.93
CA LEU A 48 -6.76 4.05 -5.47
C LEU A 48 -6.59 5.52 -5.08
N LEU A 49 -5.69 6.25 -5.74
CA LEU A 49 -5.41 7.66 -5.47
C LEU A 49 -6.56 8.58 -5.89
N GLU A 50 -7.34 8.23 -6.91
CA GLU A 50 -8.61 8.91 -7.22
C GLU A 50 -9.62 8.79 -6.06
N LYS A 51 -9.59 7.68 -5.31
CA LYS A 51 -10.40 7.50 -4.11
C LYS A 51 -9.76 8.13 -2.87
N MET A 52 -8.47 8.41 -2.89
CA MET A 52 -7.72 8.98 -1.77
C MET A 52 -6.95 10.21 -2.27
N PRO A 53 -7.64 11.33 -2.52
CA PRO A 53 -7.03 12.52 -3.09
C PRO A 53 -5.83 12.96 -2.25
N GLU A 54 -4.73 13.33 -2.91
CA GLU A 54 -3.52 13.86 -2.28
C GLU A 54 -2.82 12.89 -1.29
N ALA A 55 -3.27 11.64 -1.23
CA ALA A 55 -2.58 10.61 -0.46
C ALA A 55 -1.27 10.19 -1.15
N SER A 56 -0.29 9.79 -0.34
CA SER A 56 0.99 9.27 -0.81
C SER A 56 1.22 7.85 -0.30
N ILE A 57 2.03 7.08 -1.04
CA ILE A 57 2.37 5.69 -0.69
C ILE A 57 3.84 5.59 -0.33
N GLU A 58 4.10 4.92 0.78
CA GLU A 58 5.42 4.47 1.21
C GLU A 58 5.46 2.93 1.11
N TRP A 59 6.33 2.38 0.26
CA TRP A 59 6.38 0.94 0.03
C TRP A 59 7.29 0.23 1.03
N ASP A 60 6.88 -0.95 1.49
CA ASP A 60 7.76 -1.79 2.29
C ASP A 60 8.99 -2.22 1.47
N GLY A 61 10.17 -2.20 2.12
CA GLY A 61 11.45 -2.58 1.53
C GLY A 61 12.18 -1.46 0.77
N ASP A 62 11.59 -0.29 0.58
CA ASP A 62 12.31 0.88 0.09
C ASP A 62 13.21 1.41 1.22
N GLY A 63 14.42 0.83 1.36
CA GLY A 63 15.41 1.24 2.36
C GLY A 63 16.12 0.12 3.12
N GLN A 64 15.79 -1.15 2.90
CA GLN A 64 16.53 -2.27 3.49
C GLN A 64 17.72 -2.60 2.58
N PRO A 65 18.98 -2.32 2.98
CA PRO A 65 20.12 -2.92 2.28
C PRO A 65 19.93 -4.46 2.28
N PRO A 66 20.36 -5.16 1.23
CA PRO A 66 20.28 -6.62 1.23
C PRO A 66 20.95 -7.13 2.50
N ASP A 67 20.28 -8.05 3.21
CA ASP A 67 20.92 -8.78 4.29
C ASP A 67 22.08 -9.56 3.65
N ASP A 68 23.30 -9.01 3.75
CA ASP A 68 24.52 -9.74 3.42
C ASP A 68 24.56 -10.94 4.38
N GLU A 69 24.22 -12.13 3.86
CA GLU A 69 24.42 -13.39 4.58
C GLU A 69 25.93 -13.56 4.83
N PRO A 70 26.41 -13.68 6.07
CA PRO A 70 27.80 -14.00 6.32
C PRO A 70 28.07 -15.46 5.93
N GLU A 71 29.03 -15.66 5.03
CA GLU A 71 29.63 -16.97 4.68
C GLU A 71 30.25 -17.69 5.89
#